data_AF-A0A2Z6PJT0-F1
#
_entry.id   AF-A0A2Z6PJT0-F1
#
_cell.length_a   1.000
_cell.length_b   1.000
_cell.length_c   1.000
_cell.angle_alpha   90.00
_cell.angle_beta   90.00
_cell.angle_gamma   90.00
#
_symmetry.space_group_name_H-M   'P 1'
#
loop_
_entity.id
_entity.type
_entity.pdbx_description
1 polymer ?
#
loop_
_entity_poly.entity_id
_entity_poly.type
_entity_poly.pdbx_seq_one_letter_code
_entity_poly.pdbx_strand_id
1 'polypeptide(L)' 'MSDPDAPSPSDPHLREHLHWIVTDIPGTTDVSFGKEIVEYENPKPVIGIHRYVFILFKQRGRQTVRAPNSRDNFNTR' A
#
# COMPACT_ATOMS: atom_id res chain seq x y z
N MET A 1 -0.02 0.50 2.29
CA MET A 1 -0.95 1.65 2.22
C MET A 1 -1.51 1.68 0.82
N SER A 2 -2.83 1.68 0.67
CA SER A 2 -3.49 1.69 -0.64
C SER A 2 -4.66 2.68 -0.69
N ASP A 3 -4.99 3.10 -1.91
CA ASP A 3 -6.11 3.97 -2.26
C ASP A 3 -7.10 3.19 -3.16
N PRO A 4 -8.26 2.76 -2.63
CA PRO A 4 -9.28 2.04 -3.39
C PRO A 4 -10.14 2.96 -4.28
N ASP A 5 -9.92 4.27 -4.24
CA ASP A 5 -10.74 5.29 -4.90
C ASP A 5 -10.01 5.94 -6.08
N ALA A 6 -8.87 5.40 -6.53
CA ALA A 6 -8.12 5.94 -7.67
C ALA A 6 -8.78 5.62 -9.04
N PRO A 7 -8.87 6.58 -9.99
CA PRO A 7 -8.51 8.00 -9.86
C PRO A 7 -9.61 8.89 -9.25
N SER A 8 -10.82 8.35 -9.11
CA SER A 8 -11.94 9.00 -8.40
C SER A 8 -12.82 7.97 -7.70
N PRO A 9 -13.46 8.30 -6.56
CA PRO A 9 -14.33 7.37 -5.85
C PRO A 9 -15.59 6.98 -6.65
N SER A 10 -16.03 7.84 -7.58
CA SER A 10 -17.18 7.59 -8.45
C SER A 10 -16.88 6.66 -9.63
N ASP A 11 -15.62 6.61 -10.08
CA ASP A 11 -15.16 5.72 -11.15
C ASP A 11 -13.73 5.22 -10.84
N PRO A 12 -13.59 4.24 -9.91
CA PRO A 12 -12.30 3.83 -9.38
C PRO A 12 -11.65 2.72 -10.24
N HIS A 13 -11.43 2.96 -11.53
CA HIS A 13 -10.93 1.94 -12.46
C HIS A 13 -9.43 1.60 -12.29
N LEU A 14 -8.66 2.40 -11.57
CA LEU A 14 -7.26 2.12 -11.21
C LEU A 14 -7.13 1.47 -9.82
N ARG A 15 -8.25 1.20 -9.14
CA ARG A 15 -8.23 0.65 -7.78
C ARG A 15 -7.54 -0.72 -7.70
N GLU A 16 -6.86 -1.04 -6.61
CA GLU A 16 -6.33 -0.09 -5.61
C GLU A 16 -5.03 0.52 -6.14
N HIS A 17 -4.80 1.81 -5.90
CA HIS A 17 -3.49 2.43 -6.13
C HIS A 17 -2.60 2.24 -4.90
N LEU A 18 -1.46 1.61 -5.08
CA LEU A 18 -0.54 1.27 -4.00
C LEU A 18 0.39 2.45 -3.67
N HIS A 19 0.24 3.01 -2.48
CA HIS A 19 1.08 4.11 -1.99
C HIS A 19 2.37 3.66 -1.32
N TRP A 20 2.35 2.56 -0.57
CA TRP A 20 3.49 2.20 0.28
C TRP A 20 3.48 0.72 0.70
N ILE A 21 4.64 0.06 0.68
CA ILE A 21 4.82 -1.26 1.31
C ILE A 21 6.13 -1.30 2.10
N VAL A 22 5.99 -1.56 3.38
CA VAL A 22 7.09 -1.95 4.27
C VAL A 22 6.86 -3.38 4.74
N THR A 23 7.91 -4.19 4.68
CA THR A 23 7.90 -5.61 5.05
C THR A 23 8.90 -5.87 6.18
N ASP A 24 8.90 -7.09 6.71
CA ASP A 24 9.90 -7.56 7.66
C ASP A 24 10.03 -6.69 8.93
N ILE A 25 8.96 -6.00 9.31
CA ILE A 25 8.90 -5.18 10.53
C ILE A 25 8.95 -6.13 11.75
N PRO A 26 9.96 -6.01 12.63
CA PRO A 26 9.99 -6.77 13.87
C PRO A 26 8.77 -6.47 14.76
N GLY A 27 8.28 -7.48 15.47
CA GLY A 27 7.19 -7.26 16.43
C GLY A 27 7.63 -6.26 17.51
N THR A 28 6.70 -5.41 17.97
CA THR A 28 6.94 -4.35 18.98
C THR A 28 7.81 -3.17 18.57
N THR A 29 8.31 -3.13 17.33
CA THR A 29 9.01 -1.96 16.76
C THR A 29 8.06 -1.16 15.84
N ASP A 30 8.63 -0.22 15.07
CA ASP A 30 7.92 0.53 14.04
C ASP A 30 8.48 0.28 12.63
N VAL A 31 7.85 0.92 11.64
CA VAL A 31 8.16 0.82 10.21
C VAL A 31 9.61 1.14 9.84
N SER A 32 10.32 1.95 10.63
CA SER A 32 11.74 2.31 10.38
C SER A 32 12.69 1.13 10.50
N PHE A 33 12.28 0.05 11.19
CA PHE A 33 13.05 -1.19 11.33
C PHE A 33 12.71 -2.23 10.25
N GLY A 34 11.71 -1.96 9.42
CA GLY A 34 11.31 -2.81 8.32
C GLY A 34 12.16 -2.59 7.05
N LYS A 35 11.80 -3.33 6.00
CA LYS A 35 12.32 -3.16 4.66
C LYS A 35 11.25 -2.51 3.79
N GLU A 36 11.49 -1.28 3.37
CA GLU A 36 10.69 -0.62 2.35
C GLU A 36 10.94 -1.30 0.99
N ILE A 37 9.89 -1.88 0.40
CA ILE A 37 9.94 -2.56 -0.91
C ILE A 37 9.13 -1.84 -1.98
N VAL A 38 8.25 -0.93 -1.56
CA VAL A 38 7.59 0.06 -2.41
C VAL A 38 7.64 1.36 -1.64
N GLU A 39 8.40 2.33 -2.16
CA GLU A 39 8.62 3.64 -1.53
C GLU A 39 7.31 4.38 -1.28
N TYR A 40 7.27 5.18 -0.21
CA TYR A 40 6.10 5.99 0.10
C TYR A 40 5.83 7.03 -0.99
N GLU A 41 4.66 6.92 -1.62
CA GLU A 41 4.13 7.94 -2.52
C GLU A 41 3.04 8.73 -1.79
N ASN A 42 3.20 10.06 -1.70
CA ASN A 42 2.28 10.88 -0.93
C ASN A 42 0.89 10.99 -1.61
N PRO A 43 -0.22 10.89 -0.86
CA PRO A 43 -1.57 11.15 -1.35
C PRO A 43 -1.69 12.45 -2.14
N LYS A 44 -2.21 12.37 -3.38
CA LYS A 44 -2.50 13.50 -4.27
C LYS A 44 -3.80 13.23 -5.06
N PRO A 45 -4.97 13.20 -4.38
CA PRO A 45 -6.22 12.92 -5.05
C PRO A 45 -6.54 14.05 -6.04
N VAL A 46 -6.96 13.68 -7.26
CA VAL A 46 -7.31 14.66 -8.29
C VAL A 46 -8.81 14.99 -8.23
N ILE A 47 -9.67 14.00 -7.99
CA ILE A 47 -11.13 14.14 -8.06
C ILE A 47 -11.79 13.49 -6.84
N GLY A 48 -12.51 14.28 -6.05
CA GLY A 48 -13.30 13.79 -4.93
C GLY A 48 -12.48 13.51 -3.67
N ILE A 49 -13.10 12.79 -2.72
CA ILE A 49 -12.49 12.43 -1.43
C ILE A 49 -12.09 10.97 -1.49
N HIS A 50 -10.80 10.70 -1.29
CA HIS A 50 -10.22 9.36 -1.35
C HIS A 50 -10.00 8.80 0.05
N ARG A 51 -10.17 7.48 0.18
CA ARG A 51 -9.76 6.72 1.36
C ARG A 51 -8.31 6.30 1.20
N TYR A 52 -7.52 6.47 2.25
CA TYR A 52 -6.14 5.98 2.30
C TYR A 52 -6.02 4.98 3.42
N VAL A 53 -5.78 3.71 3.06
CA VAL A 53 -5.92 2.59 3.97
C VAL A 53 -4.55 2.03 4.34
N PHE A 54 -4.25 2.00 5.63
CA PHE A 54 -3.14 1.23 6.18
C PHE A 54 -3.66 -0.16 6.58
N ILE A 55 -3.00 -1.22 6.09
CA ILE A 55 -3.28 -2.60 6.46
C ILE A 55 -1.98 -3.23 6.98
N LEU A 56 -2.07 -3.98 8.07
CA LEU A 56 -0.96 -4.70 8.67
C LEU A 56 -1.22 -6.21 8.65
N PHE A 57 -0.25 -6.98 8.19
CA PHE A 57 -0.31 -8.44 8.13
C PHE A 57 0.82 -9.06 8.96
N LYS A 58 0.52 -10.19 9.61
CA LYS A 58 1.55 -11.03 10.25
C LYS A 58 2.19 -11.94 9.20
N GLN A 59 3.48 -11.76 8.91
CA GLN A 59 4.23 -12.62 7.99
C GLN A 59 4.47 -14.01 8.60
N ARG A 60 4.52 -15.04 7.74
CA ARG A 60 4.92 -16.40 8.12
C ARG A 60 6.43 -16.54 8.38
N GLY A 61 7.23 -15.64 7.79
CA GLY A 61 8.67 -15.57 7.94
C GLY A 61 9.22 -14.27 7.35
N ARG A 62 10.50 -14.01 7.57
CA ARG A 62 11.20 -12.85 7.00
C ARG A 62 11.48 -13.09 5.51
N GLN A 63 11.51 -12.03 4.71
CA GLN A 63 11.86 -12.06 3.27
C GLN A 63 10.89 -12.91 2.41
N THR A 64 9.65 -13.10 2.84
CA THR A 64 8.65 -13.90 2.10
C THR A 64 7.72 -13.08 1.20
N VAL A 65 7.79 -11.75 1.27
CA VAL A 65 6.91 -10.83 0.53
C VAL A 65 7.69 -10.17 -0.60
N ARG A 66 7.05 -9.99 -1.76
CA ARG A 66 7.65 -9.38 -2.96
C ARG A 66 6.88 -8.12 -3.37
N ALA A 67 7.59 -7.18 -3.97
CA ALA A 67 6.97 -5.99 -4.54
C ALA A 67 6.18 -6.36 -5.81
N PRO A 68 5.03 -5.70 -6.07
CA PRO A 68 4.35 -5.81 -7.35
C PRO A 68 5.11 -5.05 -8.44
N ASN A 69 4.75 -5.31 -9.70
CA ASN A 69 5.33 -4.61 -10.87
C ASN A 69 4.70 -3.23 -11.14
N SER A 70 3.51 -2.97 -10.59
CA SER A 70 2.75 -1.73 -10.78
C SER A 70 2.09 -1.33 -9.46
N ARG A 71 1.85 -0.02 -9.30
CA ARG A 71 1.06 0.52 -8.19
C ARG A 71 -0.44 0.48 -8.47
N ASP A 72 -0.84 0.68 -9.71
CA ASP A 72 -2.25 0.64 -10.13
C ASP A 72 -2.77 -0.79 -10.22
N ASN A 73 -4.08 -0.92 -10.05
CA ASN A 73 -4.77 -2.20 -10.08
C ASN A 73 -4.21 -3.21 -9.06
N PHE A 74 -3.61 -2.71 -7.98
CA PHE A 74 -3.20 -3.52 -6.85
C PHE A 74 -4.42 -4.13 -6.18
N ASN A 75 -4.29 -5.35 -5.67
CA ASN A 75 -5.33 -6.01 -4.90
C ASN A 75 -4.74 -6.48 -3.58
N THR A 76 -5.30 -5.97 -2.49
CA THR A 76 -4.84 -6.30 -1.13
C THR A 76 -5.23 -7.72 -0.69
N ARG A 77 -6.23 -8.36 -1.34
CA ARG A 77 -6.71 -9.72 -1.03
C ARG A 77 -5.97 -10.78 -1.84
#